data_AF-A0A1A9MC89-F1
#
_entry.id   AF-A0A1A9MC89-F1
#
_cell.length_a   1.000
_cell.length_b   1.000
_cell.length_c   1.000
_cell.angle_alpha   90.00
_cell.angle_beta   90.00
_cell.angle_gamma   90.00
#
_symmetry.space_group_name_H-M   'P 1'
#
loop_
_entity.id
_entity.type
_entity.pdbx_description
1 polymer ?
#
loop_
_entity_poly.entity_id
_entity_poly.type
_entity_poly.pdbx_seq_one_letter_code
_entity_poly.pdbx_strand_id
1 'polypeptide(L)' 'MILQLIEDWRRERRIRRIASAMRAATVTGKPNLARAYWLDMKRECESRSSGQVKRMERAGRLA' A
#
# COMPACT_ATOMS: atom_id res chain seq x y z
N MET A 1 12.70 -7.22 14.41
CA MET A 1 12.31 -8.63 14.59
C MET A 1 11.90 -9.19 13.22
N ILE A 2 12.34 -10.39 12.82
CA ILE A 2 12.12 -10.93 11.46
C ILE A 2 10.63 -10.94 11.08
N LEU A 3 9.73 -11.21 12.03
CA LEU A 3 8.28 -11.22 11.82
C LEU A 3 7.73 -9.88 11.30
N GLN A 4 8.21 -8.74 11.81
CA GLN A 4 7.78 -7.41 11.35
C GLN A 4 8.20 -7.15 9.90
N LEU A 5 9.38 -7.62 9.49
CA LEU A 5 9.85 -7.46 8.10
C LEU A 5 8.98 -8.26 7.11
N ILE A 6 8.54 -9.46 7.53
CA ILE A 6 7.63 -10.29 6.73
C ILE A 6 6.26 -9.63 6.60
N GLU A 7 5.73 -9.06 7.69
CA GLU A 7 4.45 -8.33 7.67
C GLU A 7 4.53 -7.08 6.78
N ASP A 8 5.59 -6.28 6.93
CA ASP A 8 5.82 -5.09 6.09
C ASP A 8 5.90 -5.49 4.60
N TRP A 9 6.57 -6.60 4.27
CA TRP A 9 6.64 -7.12 2.89
C TRP A 9 5.27 -7.58 2.37
N ARG A 10 4.51 -8.33 3.18
CA ARG A 10 3.15 -8.77 2.84
C ARG A 10 2.23 -7.58 2.59
N ARG A 11 2.34 -6.54 3.40
CA ARG A 11 1.60 -5.28 3.26
C ARG A 11 1.93 -4.58 1.95
N GLU A 12 3.20 -4.41 1.62
CA GLU A 12 3.60 -3.79 0.34
C GLU A 12 3.07 -4.56 -0.88
N ARG A 13 3.08 -5.90 -0.81
CA ARG A 13 2.48 -6.74 -1.85
C ARG A 13 0.97 -6.56 -1.94
N ARG A 14 0.27 -6.36 -0.82
CA ARG A 14 -1.17 -6.09 -0.77
C ARG A 14 -1.48 -4.72 -1.38
N ILE A 15 -0.73 -3.67 -1.02
CA ILE A 15 -0.87 -2.32 -1.60
C ILE A 15 -0.76 -2.38 -3.13
N ARG A 16 0.25 -3.09 -3.67
CA ARG A 16 0.41 -3.26 -5.13
C ARG A 16 -0.78 -3.96 -5.79
N ARG A 17 -1.36 -4.97 -5.15
CA ARG A 17 -2.56 -5.67 -5.64
C ARG A 17 -3.76 -4.74 -5.67
N ILE A 18 -4.00 -3.99 -4.59
CA ILE A 18 -5.10 -3.02 -4.50
C ILE A 18 -4.94 -1.93 -5.57
N ALA A 19 -3.72 -1.40 -5.76
CA ALA A 19 -3.45 -0.40 -6.79
C ALA A 19 -3.75 -0.91 -8.21
N SER A 20 -3.41 -2.16 -8.52
CA SER A 20 -3.77 -2.78 -9.80
C SER A 20 -5.28 -2.98 -9.96
N ALA A 21 -5.98 -3.42 -8.91
CA ALA A 21 -7.44 -3.56 -8.92
C ALA A 21 -8.15 -2.21 -9.06
N MET A 22 -7.64 -1.17 -8.39
CA MET A 22 -8.11 0.21 -8.51
C MET A 22 -7.98 0.72 -9.95
N ARG A 23 -6.81 0.55 -10.58
CA ARG A 23 -6.61 0.93 -11.99
C ARG A 23 -7.57 0.22 -12.93
N ALA A 24 -7.79 -1.08 -12.74
CA ALA A 24 -8.76 -1.84 -13.52
C ALA A 24 -10.20 -1.32 -13.32
N ALA A 25 -10.58 -1.02 -12.08
CA ALA A 25 -11.89 -0.43 -11.77
C ALA A 25 -12.08 0.95 -12.42
N THR A 26 -11.03 1.78 -12.46
CA THR A 26 -11.06 3.08 -13.14
C THR A 26 -11.23 2.91 -14.66
N VAL A 27 -10.43 2.03 -15.28
CA VAL A 27 -10.50 1.78 -16.75
C VAL A 27 -11.85 1.21 -17.15
N THR A 28 -12.45 0.35 -16.32
CA THR A 28 -13.78 -0.24 -16.57
C THR A 28 -14.95 0.69 -16.23
N GLY A 29 -14.70 1.95 -15.85
CA GLY A 29 -15.76 2.92 -15.57
C GLY A 29 -16.55 2.63 -14.30
N LYS A 30 -15.93 1.99 -13.29
CA LYS A 30 -16.57 1.65 -12.00
C LYS A 30 -16.04 2.57 -10.87
N PRO A 31 -16.48 3.84 -10.79
CA PRO A 31 -15.91 4.83 -9.88
C PRO A 31 -16.08 4.49 -8.40
N ASN A 32 -17.23 3.91 -8.01
CA ASN A 32 -17.47 3.49 -6.62
C ASN A 32 -16.53 2.36 -6.19
N LEU A 33 -16.26 1.42 -7.10
CA LEU A 33 -15.32 0.32 -6.85
C LEU A 33 -13.87 0.83 -6.79
N ALA A 34 -13.48 1.75 -7.67
CA ALA A 34 -12.18 2.40 -7.62
C ALA A 34 -12.00 3.17 -6.30
N ARG A 35 -13.03 3.87 -5.83
CA ARG A 35 -13.02 4.56 -4.54
C ARG A 35 -12.88 3.60 -3.36
N ALA A 36 -13.55 2.45 -3.39
CA ALA A 36 -13.39 1.43 -2.36
C ALA A 36 -11.95 0.92 -2.30
N TYR A 37 -11.35 0.58 -3.45
CA TYR A 37 -9.95 0.19 -3.52
C TYR A 37 -9.00 1.30 -3.05
N TRP A 38 -9.29 2.57 -3.36
CA TRP A 38 -8.50 3.68 -2.85
C TRP A 38 -8.53 3.78 -1.32
N LEU A 39 -9.70 3.61 -0.70
CA LEU A 39 -9.86 3.62 0.75
C LEU A 39 -9.08 2.46 1.41
N ASP A 40 -9.14 1.27 0.82
CA ASP A 40 -8.39 0.11 1.32
C ASP A 40 -6.87 0.34 1.19
N MET A 41 -6.43 0.89 0.06
CA MET A 41 -5.02 1.24 -0.16
C MET A 41 -4.54 2.28 0.86
N LYS A 42 -5.37 3.30 1.14
CA LYS A 42 -5.07 4.35 2.13
C LYS A 42 -4.89 3.76 3.53
N ARG A 43 -5.81 2.90 3.98
CA ARG A 43 -5.73 2.22 5.29
C ARG A 43 -4.46 1.39 5.43
N GLU A 44 -4.07 0.66 4.39
CA GLU A 44 -2.83 -0.12 4.41
C GLU A 44 -1.57 0.77 4.46
N CYS A 45 -1.58 1.92 3.78
CA CYS A 45 -0.51 2.90 3.87
C CYS A 45 -0.40 3.53 5.27
N GLU A 46 -1.53 3.86 5.91
CA GLU A 46 -1.58 4.43 7.27
C GLU A 46 -1.14 3.43 8.34
N SER A 47 -1.33 2.13 8.09
CA SER A 47 -0.99 1.08 9.05
C SER A 47 0.50 0.71 9.08
N ARG A 48 1.34 1.36 8.24
CA ARG A 48 2.79 1.08 8.12
C ARG A 48 3.50 1.18 9.46
N SER A 49 4.42 0.25 9.71
CA SER A 49 5.24 0.31 10.93
C SER A 49 6.23 1.49 10.85
N SER A 50 6.57 2.08 11.99
CA SER A 50 7.58 3.14 12.05
C SER A 50 8.94 2.70 11.47
N GLY A 51 9.30 1.42 11.67
CA GLY A 51 10.48 0.81 11.08
C GLY A 51 10.41 0.73 9.55
N GLN A 52 9.24 0.42 8.99
CA GLN A 52 9.01 0.43 7.54
C GLN A 52 9.16 1.84 6.96
N VAL A 53 8.53 2.84 7.59
CA VAL A 53 8.62 4.25 7.18
C VAL A 53 10.07 4.72 7.12
N LYS A 54 10.85 4.51 8.20
CA LYS A 54 12.28 4.86 8.23
C LYS A 54 13.10 4.20 7.12
N ARG A 55 12.81 2.94 6.79
CA ARG A 55 13.50 2.24 5.68
C ARG A 55 13.12 2.83 4.32
N MET A 56 11.87 3.21 4.14
CA MET A 56 11.41 3.87 2.92
C MET A 56 12.03 5.25 2.76
N GLU A 57 12.08 6.06 3.81
CA GLU A 57 12.74 7.38 3.82
C GLU A 57 14.22 7.26 3.42
N ARG A 58 14.93 6.30 4.03
CA ARG A 58 16.33 6.01 3.70
C ARG A 58 16.52 5.58 2.24
N ALA A 59 15.64 4.73 1.72
CA ALA A 59 15.68 4.30 0.33
C ALA A 59 15.37 5.44 -0.66
N GLY A 60 14.45 6.34 -0.27
CA GLY A 60 14.04 7.49 -1.07
C GLY A 60 14.96 8.69 -0.97
N ARG A 61 16.03 8.64 -0.16
CA ARG A 61 16.86 9.81 0.20
C ARG A 61 16.03 10.97 0.76
N LEU A 62 14.94 10.64 1.46
CA LEU A 62 14.05 11.61 2.10
C LEU A 62 14.48 11.91 3.56
N ALA A 63 15.73 11.59 3.91
CA ALA A 63 16.34 11.80 5.20
C ALA A 63 17.82 12.18 5.02
#